data_AF-A0A968I7J7-F1
#
_entry.id   AF-A0A968I7J7-F1
#
_cell.length_a   1.000
_cell.length_b   1.000
_cell.length_c   1.000
_cell.angle_alpha   90.00
_cell.angle_beta   90.00
_cell.angle_gamma   90.00
#
_symmetry.space_group_name_H-M   'P 1'
#
loop_
_entity.id
_entity.type
_entity.pdbx_description
1 polymer ?
#
loop_
_entity_poly.entity_id
_entity_poly.type
_entity_poly.pdbx_seq_one_letter_code
_entity_poly.pdbx_strand_id
1 'polypeptide(L)'
;MLPNTDDVDRCRNAGIPNGYEQPKTKAEMALEEIDRVRAAGVEFGVVLADAGYCGADFRKALSARGFTWAVGVPRHSEGLPARGARLATTENLPGSQAQATGS
;
A
#
# COMPACT_ATOMS: atom_id res chain seq x y z
N MET A 1 19.19 8.90 -4.15
CA MET A 1 19.00 10.28 -3.69
C MET A 1 17.52 10.56 -3.78
N LEU A 2 16.82 10.65 -2.65
CA LEU A 2 15.41 11.06 -2.66
C LEU A 2 15.35 12.53 -3.14
N PRO A 3 14.28 12.96 -3.84
CA PRO A 3 14.13 14.36 -4.22
C PRO A 3 14.20 15.18 -2.93
N ASN A 4 15.23 16.03 -2.84
CA ASN A 4 15.37 16.96 -1.74
C ASN A 4 14.22 17.97 -1.89
N THR A 5 13.30 18.05 -0.94
CA THR A 5 12.20 19.03 -0.96
C THR A 5 12.52 20.27 -0.11
N ASP A 6 13.76 20.39 0.37
CA ASP A 6 14.22 21.48 1.26
C ASP A 6 14.27 22.84 0.54
N ASP A 7 14.20 22.84 -0.80
CA ASP A 7 14.10 24.03 -1.64
C ASP A 7 12.66 24.20 -2.15
N VAL A 8 11.90 25.05 -1.45
CA VAL A 8 10.49 25.32 -1.72
C VAL A 8 10.28 25.95 -3.10
N ASP A 9 11.19 26.81 -3.55
CA ASP A 9 11.09 27.44 -4.87
C ASP A 9 11.32 26.44 -5.99
N ARG A 10 12.26 25.51 -5.81
CA ARG A 10 12.45 24.37 -6.73
C ARG A 10 11.22 23.46 -6.76
N CYS A 11 10.65 23.13 -5.59
CA CYS A 11 9.45 22.29 -5.50
C CYS A 11 8.26 22.94 -6.22
N ARG A 12 8.03 24.23 -6.01
CA ARG A 12 6.98 24.98 -6.70
C ARG A 12 7.20 25.00 -8.22
N ASN A 13 8.43 25.25 -8.66
CA ASN A 13 8.76 25.23 -10.09
C ASN A 13 8.62 23.84 -10.72
N ALA A 14 8.85 22.77 -9.95
CA ALA A 14 8.62 21.39 -10.37
C ALA A 14 7.13 20.98 -10.33
N GLY A 15 6.23 21.86 -9.88
CA GLY A 15 4.79 21.59 -9.80
C GLY A 15 4.40 20.67 -8.64
N ILE A 16 5.21 20.57 -7.59
CA ILE A 16 4.85 19.82 -6.38
C ILE A 16 3.69 20.55 -5.67
N PRO A 17 2.55 19.90 -5.40
CA PRO A 17 1.41 20.54 -4.74
C PRO A 17 1.71 20.96 -3.29
N ASN A 18 1.07 22.03 -2.84
CA ASN A 18 1.12 22.47 -1.43
C ASN A 18 0.65 21.32 -0.51
N GLY A 19 1.37 21.07 0.58
CA GLY A 19 1.18 19.93 1.49
C GLY A 19 2.10 18.73 1.26
N TYR A 20 2.93 18.75 0.20
CA TYR A 20 3.97 17.74 -0.08
C TYR A 20 5.40 18.29 0.20
N GLU A 21 5.52 19.35 0.99
CA GLU A 21 6.82 19.97 1.30
C GLU A 21 7.68 19.08 2.21
N GLN A 22 7.03 18.26 3.04
CA GLN A 22 7.74 17.31 3.89
C GLN A 22 8.25 16.11 3.07
N PRO A 23 9.55 15.76 3.17
CA PRO A 23 10.11 14.60 2.49
C PRO A 23 9.37 13.33 2.92
N LYS A 24 8.80 12.62 1.94
CA LYS A 24 8.26 11.27 2.13
C LYS A 24 9.13 10.27 1.38
N THR A 25 9.25 9.09 1.92
CA THR A 25 9.84 7.96 1.21
C THR A 25 8.92 7.49 0.10
N LYS A 26 9.49 6.79 -0.89
CA LYS A 26 8.74 6.15 -1.97
C LYS A 26 7.63 5.24 -1.42
N ALA A 27 7.95 4.49 -0.36
CA ALA A 27 7.04 3.56 0.30
C ALA A 27 5.86 4.26 0.99
N GLU A 28 6.11 5.37 1.69
CA GLU A 28 5.06 6.16 2.33
C GLU A 28 4.10 6.75 1.28
N MET A 29 4.64 7.38 0.23
CA MET A 29 3.82 7.91 -0.86
C MET A 29 2.98 6.83 -1.54
N ALA A 30 3.53 5.63 -1.74
CA ALA A 30 2.77 4.53 -2.33
C ALA A 30 1.63 4.04 -1.43
N LEU A 31 1.80 4.01 -0.11
CA LEU A 31 0.72 3.66 0.82
C LEU A 31 -0.39 4.71 0.83
N GLU A 32 -0.03 5.99 0.83
CA GLU A 32 -1.01 7.09 0.76
C GLU A 32 -1.80 7.03 -0.54
N GLU A 33 -1.14 6.71 -1.65
CA GLU A 33 -1.78 6.59 -2.95
C GLU A 33 -2.75 5.39 -3.00
N ILE A 34 -2.38 4.26 -2.41
CA ILE A 34 -3.27 3.10 -2.24
C ILE A 34 -4.52 3.49 -1.44
N ASP A 35 -4.34 4.21 -0.34
CA ASP A 35 -5.43 4.67 0.52
C ASP A 35 -6.34 5.67 -0.23
N ARG A 36 -5.75 6.58 -1.01
CA ARG A 36 -6.48 7.55 -1.84
C ARG A 36 -7.33 6.88 -2.91
N VAL A 37 -6.76 5.92 -3.63
CA VAL A 37 -7.48 5.18 -4.69
C VAL A 37 -8.63 4.35 -4.10
N ARG A 38 -8.43 3.74 -2.94
CA ARG A 38 -9.50 3.03 -2.22
C ARG A 38 -10.60 3.98 -1.74
N ALA A 39 -10.23 5.15 -1.21
CA ALA A 39 -11.19 6.17 -0.81
C ALA A 39 -12.02 6.70 -2.00
N ALA A 40 -11.47 6.64 -3.22
CA ALA A 40 -12.20 6.95 -4.45
C ALA A 40 -13.15 5.81 -4.91
N GLY A 41 -13.27 4.72 -4.16
CA GLY A 41 -14.20 3.61 -4.43
C GLY A 41 -13.65 2.54 -5.37
N VAL A 42 -12.33 2.54 -5.62
CA VAL A 42 -11.70 1.50 -6.45
C VAL A 42 -11.40 0.29 -5.58
N GLU A 43 -11.95 -0.87 -5.96
CA GLU A 43 -11.79 -2.13 -5.25
C GLU A 43 -10.72 -3.00 -5.92
N PHE A 44 -9.73 -3.45 -5.15
CA PHE A 44 -8.70 -4.39 -5.58
C PHE A 44 -8.18 -5.21 -4.39
N GLY A 45 -7.83 -6.47 -4.62
CA GLY A 45 -7.40 -7.39 -3.56
C GLY A 45 -5.88 -7.65 -3.50
N VAL A 46 -5.15 -7.30 -4.56
CA VAL A 46 -3.73 -7.65 -4.71
C VAL A 46 -2.89 -6.41 -5.03
N VAL A 47 -1.78 -6.23 -4.31
CA VAL A 47 -0.76 -5.20 -4.57
C VAL A 47 0.53 -5.85 -5.05
N LEU A 48 1.00 -5.45 -6.23
CA LEU A 48 2.30 -5.84 -6.77
C LEU A 48 3.27 -4.67 -6.65
N ALA A 49 4.44 -4.89 -6.05
CA ALA A 49 5.46 -3.84 -5.91
C ALA A 49 6.85 -4.30 -6.33
N ASP A 50 7.63 -3.38 -6.87
CA ASP A 50 9.02 -3.63 -7.28
C ASP A 50 9.95 -3.83 -6.07
N ALA A 51 11.16 -4.35 -6.31
CA ALA A 51 12.13 -4.64 -5.25
C ALA A 51 12.61 -3.41 -4.46
N GLY A 52 12.44 -2.20 -4.98
CA GLY A 52 12.66 -0.94 -4.27
C GLY A 52 11.65 -0.67 -3.16
N TYR A 53 10.60 -1.48 -3.02
CA TYR A 53 9.63 -1.45 -1.92
C TYR A 53 9.78 -2.62 -0.94
N CYS A 54 10.91 -3.34 -0.96
CA CYS A 54 11.14 -4.53 -0.13
C CYS A 54 11.30 -4.27 1.39
N GLY A 55 10.92 -3.10 1.90
CA GLY A 55 10.96 -2.78 3.31
C GLY A 55 9.96 -3.62 4.11
N ALA A 56 10.35 -4.11 5.29
CA ALA A 56 9.46 -4.88 6.16
C ALA A 56 8.23 -4.07 6.57
N ASP A 57 8.39 -2.77 6.82
CA ASP A 57 7.29 -1.91 7.27
C ASP A 57 6.28 -1.65 6.17
N PHE A 58 6.72 -1.52 4.91
CA PHE A 58 5.82 -1.42 3.77
C PHE A 58 4.95 -2.68 3.62
N ARG A 59 5.54 -3.88 3.74
CA ARG A 59 4.80 -5.14 3.69
C ARG A 59 3.81 -5.29 4.85
N LYS A 60 4.21 -4.91 6.07
CA LYS A 60 3.31 -4.90 7.24
C LYS A 60 2.14 -3.95 7.02
N ALA A 61 2.41 -2.77 6.47
CA ALA A 61 1.39 -1.76 6.18
C ALA A 61 0.37 -2.23 5.14
N LEU A 62 0.80 -3.00 4.12
CA LEU A 62 -0.10 -3.64 3.16
C LEU A 62 -0.97 -4.72 3.83
N SER A 63 -0.36 -5.58 4.64
CA SER A 63 -1.10 -6.61 5.38
C SER A 63 -2.09 -6.03 6.38
N ALA A 64 -1.74 -4.96 7.09
CA ALA A 64 -2.64 -4.27 8.03
C ALA A 64 -3.87 -3.67 7.33
N ARG A 65 -3.75 -3.33 6.04
CA ARG A 65 -4.87 -2.85 5.20
C ARG A 65 -5.71 -3.98 4.60
N GLY A 66 -5.33 -5.24 4.82
CA GLY A 66 -6.04 -6.42 4.31
C GLY A 66 -5.65 -6.83 2.89
N PHE A 67 -4.58 -6.27 2.32
CA PHE A 67 -4.17 -6.63 0.96
C PHE A 67 -3.37 -7.92 0.93
N THR A 68 -3.63 -8.75 -0.09
CA THR A 68 -2.65 -9.74 -0.55
C THR A 68 -1.56 -9.01 -1.33
N TRP A 69 -0.29 -9.38 -1.17
CA TRP A 69 0.79 -8.69 -1.84
C TRP A 69 1.90 -9.62 -2.33
N ALA A 70 2.58 -9.18 -3.37
CA ALA A 70 3.85 -9.73 -3.83
C ALA A 70 4.82 -8.59 -4.09
N VAL A 71 5.98 -8.63 -3.44
CA VAL A 71 7.03 -7.61 -3.60
C VAL A 71 8.28 -8.28 -4.13
N GLY A 72 8.92 -7.65 -5.11
CA GLY A 72 10.21 -8.11 -5.61
C GLY A 72 11.24 -8.22 -4.49
N VAL A 73 12.05 -9.27 -4.52
CA VAL A 73 13.19 -9.42 -3.59
C VAL A 73 14.44 -8.90 -4.31
N PRO A 74 15.20 -7.96 -3.73
CA PRO A 74 16.45 -7.53 -4.34
C PRO A 74 17.43 -8.71 -4.45
N ARG A 75 18.21 -8.75 -5.54
CA ARG A 75 19.17 -9.81 -5.82
C ARG A 75 20.26 -9.98 -4.75
N HIS A 76 20.42 -8.99 -3.85
CA HIS A 76 21.47 -8.92 -2.83
C HIS A 76 20.93 -8.86 -1.38
N SER A 77 19.72 -9.38 -1.14
CA SER A 77 19.14 -9.45 0.21
C SER A 77 19.33 -10.84 0.79
N GLU A 78 20.41 -11.04 1.54
CA GLU A 78 20.66 -12.24 2.32
C GLU A 78 19.62 -12.31 3.46
N GLY A 79 18.69 -13.27 3.41
CA GLY A 79 17.90 -13.65 4.59
C GLY A 79 16.36 -13.53 4.56
N LEU A 80 15.70 -13.25 3.43
CA LEU A 80 14.23 -13.38 3.35
C LEU A 80 13.85 -14.71 2.68
N PRO A 81 13.25 -15.69 3.37
CA PRO A 81 12.76 -16.88 2.70
C PRO A 81 11.66 -16.46 1.72
N ALA A 82 11.84 -16.82 0.45
CA ALA A 82 10.82 -16.68 -0.58
C ALA A 82 9.64 -17.62 -0.23
N ARG A 83 8.71 -17.14 0.60
CA ARG A 83 7.42 -17.80 0.80
C ARG A 83 6.35 -16.90 0.20
N GLY A 84 5.81 -17.33 -0.94
CA GLY A 84 4.68 -16.68 -1.58
C GLY A 84 3.56 -16.48 -0.58
N ALA A 85 3.04 -15.26 -0.51
CA ALA A 85 1.82 -14.99 0.24
C ALA A 85 0.73 -15.91 -0.32
N ARG A 86 0.21 -16.82 0.52
CA ARG A 86 -0.91 -17.67 0.17
C ARG A 86 -2.10 -16.76 -0.13
N LEU A 87 -2.68 -16.90 -1.31
CA LEU A 87 -3.97 -16.31 -1.66
C LEU A 87 -4.98 -16.77 -0.60
N ALA A 88 -5.37 -15.86 0.29
CA ALA A 88 -6.57 -16.05 1.11
C ALA A 88 -7.75 -15.67 0.21
N THR A 89 -8.38 -16.67 -0.40
CA THR A 89 -9.71 -16.51 -0.97
C THR A 89 -10.66 -16.22 0.19
N THR A 90 -11.03 -14.96 0.38
CA THR A 90 -12.22 -14.65 1.16
C THR A 90 -13.41 -14.92 0.26
N GLU A 91 -13.95 -16.13 0.30
CA GLU A 91 -15.35 -16.35 -0.10
C GLU A 91 -16.21 -15.61 0.93
N ASN A 92 -16.58 -14.37 0.62
CA ASN A 92 -17.61 -13.66 1.36
C ASN A 92 -18.96 -13.99 0.71
N LEU A 93 -19.65 -15.01 1.24
CA LEU A 93 -21.03 -15.32 0.91
C LEU A 93 -21.96 -14.40 1.72
N PRO A 94 -22.90 -13.65 1.09
CA PRO A 94 -23.87 -12.86 1.82
C PRO A 94 -25.05 -13.75 2.25
N GLY A 95 -25.40 -13.71 3.54
CA GLY A 95 -26.71 -14.14 4.01
C GLY A 95 -26.70 -15.02 5.26
N SER A 96 -27.06 -14.44 6.40
CA SER A 96 -28.08 -14.97 7.33
C SER A 96 -27.99 -14.23 8.66
N GLN A 97 -28.66 -13.08 8.74
CA GLN A 97 -29.31 -12.68 9.98
C GLN A 97 -30.79 -12.55 9.64
N ALA A 98 -31.49 -13.67 9.76
CA ALA A 98 -32.94 -13.70 9.80
C ALA A 98 -33.40 -12.96 11.06
N GLN A 99 -34.07 -11.82 10.88
CA GLN A 99 -34.88 -11.25 11.94
C GLN A 99 -36.20 -12.02 11.98
N ALA A 100 -36.36 -12.85 13.02
CA ALA A 100 -37.63 -13.45 13.37
C ALA A 100 -38.56 -12.38 13.96
N THR A 101 -39.79 -12.39 13.44
CA THR A 101 -40.95 -11.62 13.85
C THR A 101 -41.52 -12.04 15.21
N GLY A 102 -42.14 -11.11 15.93
CA GLY A 102 -43.14 -11.35 16.98
C GLY A 102 -42.57 -11.40 18.40
N SER A 103 -43.14 -10.76 19.41
CA SER A 103 -44.45 -10.11 19.53
C SER A 103 -44.43 -9.06 20.64
#